data_AF-A0AA39WIX0-F1
#
_entry.id   AF-A0AA39WIX0-F1
#
_cell.length_a   1.000
_cell.length_b   1.000
_cell.length_c   1.000
_cell.angle_alpha   90.00
_cell.angle_beta   90.00
_cell.angle_gamma   90.00
#
_symmetry.space_group_name_H-M   'P 1'
#
loop_
_entity.id
_entity.type
_entity.pdbx_description
1 polymer ?
#
loop_
_entity_poly.entity_id
_entity_poly.type
_entity_poly.pdbx_seq_one_letter_code
_entity_poly.pdbx_strand_id
1 'polypeptide(L)'
;MHRKSAVLLASAALVAAQCTIPETPLSDTISAPFRLQVQNSSRAEVHDKYMNLFLAGGGDRHLFIGPVGDPTFDLTLIDGVINWVPGGVRAVIGGEFSEVDHTTKLFMTGRGDPRAIFEPTYACNPDDPTETQVELRFITWQNQPAGGYICVRHAFDGSHEFRYYPPGNDLIDVSRECIQVTLVVRPSGSGPVTSTTGSVSSSTPTSTPITSSTTSTAPTSTGTPGAFADMTPLGFRFLGCAPEERRVVPSDFPGRTLPSVVWSSGTLTNAACMSFCSNAGYIYAGTEWSRECWCANSYAATRQPATTVASLANCNFVCSGAAGEYCGGDAWLSLYEKCEVGGPCENVVFT
;
A
#
# COMPACT_ATOMS: atom_id res chain seq x y z
N MET A 1 66.57 -2.75 33.11
CA MET A 1 65.31 -3.50 33.32
C MET A 1 64.14 -2.66 32.81
N HIS A 2 63.66 -2.86 31.59
CA HIS A 2 62.42 -2.23 31.09
C HIS A 2 61.56 -3.33 30.47
N ARG A 3 60.54 -3.78 31.21
CA ARG A 3 59.48 -4.66 30.70
C ARG A 3 58.50 -3.80 29.92
N LYS A 4 58.38 -4.03 28.61
CA LYS A 4 57.25 -3.53 27.81
C LYS A 4 56.07 -4.47 28.06
N SER A 5 55.04 -3.98 28.74
CA SER A 5 53.75 -4.67 28.86
C SER A 5 52.99 -4.48 27.55
N ALA A 6 52.70 -5.57 26.85
CA ALA A 6 51.77 -5.58 25.73
C ALA A 6 50.34 -5.69 26.29
N VAL A 7 49.50 -4.70 25.98
CA VAL A 7 48.07 -4.75 26.28
C VAL A 7 47.38 -5.43 25.10
N LEU A 8 46.87 -6.65 25.31
CA LEU A 8 45.92 -7.27 24.37
C LEU A 8 44.55 -6.60 24.56
N LEU A 9 44.08 -5.89 23.54
CA LEU A 9 42.69 -5.49 23.40
C LEU A 9 41.90 -6.68 22.86
N ALA A 10 41.11 -7.32 23.73
CA ALA A 10 40.12 -8.29 23.32
C ALA A 10 38.89 -7.54 22.77
N SER A 11 38.71 -7.55 21.45
CA SER A 11 37.50 -7.07 20.81
C SER A 11 36.37 -8.07 21.06
N ALA A 12 35.47 -7.77 21.98
CA ALA A 12 34.21 -8.52 22.10
C ALA A 12 33.34 -8.17 20.88
N ALA A 13 33.21 -9.10 19.94
CA ALA A 13 32.22 -8.99 18.88
C ALA A 13 30.84 -9.08 19.51
N LEU A 14 30.09 -7.97 19.50
CA LEU A 14 28.66 -7.98 19.78
C LEU A 14 27.99 -8.83 18.69
N VAL A 15 27.53 -10.03 19.07
CA VAL A 15 26.64 -10.81 18.22
C VAL A 15 25.32 -10.05 18.17
N ALA A 16 25.00 -9.44 17.03
CA ALA A 16 23.70 -8.83 16.83
C ALA A 16 22.63 -9.90 17.08
N ALA A 17 21.63 -9.59 17.92
CA ALA A 17 20.49 -10.47 18.12
C ALA A 17 19.76 -10.61 16.77
N GLN A 18 19.74 -11.82 16.23
CA GLN A 18 18.97 -12.14 15.03
C GLN A 18 17.58 -12.64 15.44
N CYS A 19 16.59 -12.40 14.60
CA CYS A 19 15.24 -12.88 14.79
C CYS A 19 15.24 -14.42 14.84
N THR A 20 14.25 -14.98 15.52
CA THR A 20 14.07 -16.44 15.55
C THR A 20 13.18 -16.84 14.38
N ILE A 21 13.72 -17.59 13.44
CA ILE A 21 12.97 -18.10 12.28
C ILE A 21 12.09 -19.28 12.72
N PRO A 22 10.75 -19.23 12.53
CA PRO A 22 9.88 -20.35 12.80
C PRO A 22 10.22 -21.58 11.94
N GLU A 23 10.17 -22.77 12.52
CA GLU A 23 10.44 -24.04 11.80
C GLU A 23 9.24 -24.51 10.96
N THR A 24 8.03 -24.08 11.31
CA THR A 24 6.81 -24.45 10.60
C THR A 24 6.81 -23.80 9.21
N PRO A 25 6.75 -24.56 8.11
CA PRO A 25 6.66 -23.99 6.78
C PRO A 25 5.40 -23.15 6.60
N LEU A 26 5.50 -22.07 5.84
CA LEU A 26 4.35 -21.28 5.45
C LEU A 26 3.55 -21.98 4.36
N SER A 27 2.23 -21.75 4.33
CA SER A 27 1.40 -22.19 3.20
C SER A 27 1.78 -21.41 1.95
N ASP A 28 1.71 -22.07 0.79
CA ASP A 28 1.76 -21.45 -0.54
C ASP A 28 0.52 -20.59 -0.86
N THR A 29 -0.43 -20.50 0.07
CA THR A 29 -1.66 -19.72 -0.04
C THR A 29 -1.77 -18.70 1.10
N ILE A 30 -1.88 -17.43 0.73
CA ILE A 30 -2.17 -16.28 1.59
C ILE A 30 -3.43 -15.62 1.05
N SER A 31 -4.59 -16.03 1.58
CA SER A 31 -5.90 -15.51 1.16
C SER A 31 -6.23 -14.15 1.75
N ALA A 32 -5.56 -13.77 2.84
CA ALA A 32 -5.70 -12.44 3.43
C ALA A 32 -5.08 -11.38 2.51
N PRO A 33 -5.75 -10.24 2.30
CA PRO A 33 -5.21 -9.13 1.52
C PRO A 33 -3.84 -8.66 2.02
N PHE A 34 -2.90 -8.50 1.11
CA PHE A 34 -1.60 -7.92 1.39
C PHE A 34 -1.14 -6.99 0.29
N ARG A 35 -0.05 -6.29 0.60
CA ARG A 35 0.77 -5.60 -0.38
C ARG A 35 2.20 -6.09 -0.32
N LEU A 36 2.95 -5.88 -1.39
CA LEU A 36 4.36 -6.25 -1.43
C LEU A 36 5.23 -5.02 -1.23
N GLN A 37 6.00 -5.04 -0.15
CA GLN A 37 7.14 -4.15 0.04
C GLN A 37 8.34 -4.75 -0.69
N VAL A 38 9.12 -3.91 -1.35
CA VAL A 38 10.34 -4.26 -2.07
C VAL A 38 11.51 -3.86 -1.19
N GLN A 39 12.43 -4.79 -0.93
CA GLN A 39 13.61 -4.54 -0.11
C GLN A 39 14.90 -4.85 -0.86
N ASN A 40 15.87 -3.97 -0.68
CA ASN A 40 17.29 -4.20 -0.96
C ASN A 40 18.07 -3.20 -0.12
N SER A 41 18.62 -3.62 1.01
CA SER A 41 19.28 -2.73 1.98
C SER A 41 20.52 -2.00 1.42
N SER A 42 21.07 -2.49 0.31
CA SER A 42 22.18 -1.82 -0.39
C SER A 42 21.72 -0.74 -1.39
N ARG A 43 20.40 -0.62 -1.65
CA ARG A 43 19.83 0.18 -2.75
C ARG A 43 18.62 0.99 -2.28
N ALA A 44 18.87 2.15 -1.68
CA ALA A 44 17.86 3.03 -1.10
C ALA A 44 16.75 3.48 -2.09
N GLU A 45 17.07 3.53 -3.39
CA GLU A 45 16.13 3.89 -4.45
C GLU A 45 14.98 2.88 -4.60
N VAL A 46 15.19 1.61 -4.22
CA VAL A 46 14.17 0.54 -4.29
C VAL A 46 13.79 -0.03 -2.93
N HIS A 47 14.62 0.19 -1.91
CA HIS A 47 14.37 -0.29 -0.55
C HIS A 47 13.14 0.37 0.09
N ASP A 48 12.33 -0.46 0.72
CA ASP A 48 11.11 -0.12 1.44
C ASP A 48 10.08 0.62 0.57
N LYS A 49 10.17 0.41 -0.74
CA LYS A 49 9.16 0.83 -1.72
C LYS A 49 8.07 -0.22 -1.80
N TYR A 50 6.97 0.11 -2.45
CA TYR A 50 5.86 -0.83 -2.61
C TYR A 50 5.57 -1.10 -4.08
N MET A 51 5.17 -2.33 -4.37
CA MET A 51 4.68 -2.76 -5.67
C MET A 51 3.32 -2.12 -5.96
N ASN A 52 3.22 -1.48 -7.13
CA ASN A 52 2.00 -0.86 -7.66
C ASN A 52 1.61 -1.51 -9.00
N LEU A 53 0.36 -1.31 -9.40
CA LEU A 53 -0.21 -1.81 -10.66
C LEU A 53 -0.53 -0.66 -11.61
N PHE A 54 0.15 -0.60 -12.74
CA PHE A 54 -0.14 0.36 -13.79
C PHE A 54 -0.99 -0.28 -14.89
N LEU A 55 -2.12 0.34 -15.26
CA LEU A 55 -2.96 -0.13 -16.36
C LEU A 55 -2.17 -0.09 -17.68
N ALA A 56 -1.86 -1.28 -18.21
CA ALA A 56 -1.39 -1.45 -19.57
C ALA A 56 -2.60 -1.91 -20.40
N GLY A 57 -2.80 -1.32 -21.59
CA GLY A 57 -3.98 -1.60 -22.42
C GLY A 57 -4.28 -3.09 -22.59
N GLY A 58 -5.55 -3.43 -22.85
CA GLY A 58 -5.97 -4.83 -22.99
C GLY A 58 -6.21 -5.57 -21.67
N GLY A 59 -6.33 -4.84 -20.56
CA GLY A 59 -6.65 -5.40 -19.23
C GLY A 59 -5.42 -5.82 -18.42
N ASP A 60 -4.22 -5.69 -18.98
CA ASP A 60 -2.98 -5.99 -18.29
C ASP A 60 -2.68 -4.97 -17.19
N ARG A 61 -1.88 -5.43 -16.22
CA ARG A 61 -1.29 -4.57 -15.20
C ARG A 61 0.21 -4.75 -15.22
N HIS A 62 0.94 -3.70 -15.53
CA HIS A 62 2.37 -3.71 -15.35
C HIS A 62 2.70 -3.49 -13.87
N LEU A 63 3.66 -4.24 -13.36
CA LEU A 63 4.15 -4.08 -12.00
C LEU A 63 5.23 -3.00 -12.00
N PHE A 64 5.12 -2.02 -11.10
CA PHE A 64 6.13 -0.98 -10.92
C PHE A 64 6.38 -0.67 -9.44
N ILE A 65 7.56 -0.15 -9.13
CA ILE A 65 7.83 0.61 -7.90
C ILE A 65 8.11 2.07 -8.27
N GLY A 66 7.66 3.02 -7.44
CA GLY A 66 7.80 4.46 -7.68
C GLY A 66 6.45 5.18 -7.67
N PRO A 67 6.38 6.46 -8.07
CA PRO A 67 5.15 7.26 -7.98
C PRO A 67 4.08 6.85 -9.01
N VAL A 68 4.28 5.76 -9.74
CA VAL A 68 3.41 5.32 -10.83
C VAL A 68 2.63 4.07 -10.45
N GLY A 69 1.47 3.93 -11.07
CA GLY A 69 0.56 2.82 -10.85
C GLY A 69 -0.31 3.02 -9.61
N ASP A 70 -1.42 2.29 -9.59
CA ASP A 70 -2.31 2.20 -8.44
C ASP A 70 -1.61 1.39 -7.34
N PRO A 71 -1.58 1.89 -6.08
CA PRO A 71 -1.13 1.12 -4.94
C PRO A 71 -1.85 -0.23 -4.81
N THR A 72 -1.10 -1.26 -4.42
CA THR A 72 -1.67 -2.59 -4.11
C THR A 72 -1.94 -2.73 -2.62
N PHE A 73 -3.11 -3.26 -2.27
CA PHE A 73 -3.53 -3.60 -0.89
C PHE A 73 -4.32 -4.90 -0.79
N ASP A 74 -4.57 -5.51 -1.92
CA ASP A 74 -5.56 -6.54 -2.19
C ASP A 74 -4.94 -7.65 -3.05
N LEU A 75 -3.61 -7.77 -2.97
CA LEU A 75 -2.93 -8.94 -3.47
C LEU A 75 -3.25 -10.13 -2.57
N THR A 76 -3.31 -11.29 -3.20
CA THR A 76 -3.41 -12.59 -2.55
C THR A 76 -2.38 -13.51 -3.17
N LEU A 77 -2.03 -14.57 -2.45
CA LEU A 77 -1.18 -15.65 -2.97
C LEU A 77 -2.05 -16.91 -2.98
N ILE A 78 -2.22 -17.53 -4.13
CA ILE A 78 -3.01 -18.76 -4.27
C ILE A 78 -2.15 -19.76 -5.04
N ASP A 79 -1.86 -20.91 -4.42
CA ASP A 79 -0.99 -21.96 -4.99
C ASP A 79 0.36 -21.38 -5.49
N GLY A 80 0.96 -20.48 -4.71
CA GLY A 80 2.23 -19.81 -5.03
C GLY A 80 2.14 -18.71 -6.10
N VAL A 81 0.95 -18.36 -6.58
CA VAL A 81 0.76 -17.32 -7.61
C VAL A 81 0.20 -16.05 -6.98
N ILE A 82 0.82 -14.90 -7.25
CA ILE A 82 0.30 -13.60 -6.81
C ILE A 82 -0.91 -13.23 -7.68
N ASN A 83 -2.04 -12.95 -7.06
CA ASN A 83 -3.29 -12.58 -7.73
C ASN A 83 -3.75 -11.19 -7.28
N TRP A 84 -4.41 -10.47 -8.18
CA TRP A 84 -5.11 -9.23 -7.86
C TRP A 84 -6.60 -9.41 -8.18
N VAL A 85 -7.39 -9.66 -7.12
CA VAL A 85 -8.76 -10.18 -7.23
C VAL A 85 -9.73 -9.20 -7.88
N PRO A 86 -9.71 -7.88 -7.62
CA PRO A 86 -10.62 -6.96 -8.32
C PRO A 86 -10.44 -6.93 -9.84
N GLY A 87 -9.26 -7.30 -10.35
CA GLY A 87 -8.97 -7.35 -11.78
C GLY A 87 -9.03 -8.75 -12.40
N GLY A 88 -9.09 -9.83 -11.61
CA GLY A 88 -8.98 -11.20 -12.12
C GLY A 88 -7.65 -11.51 -12.82
N VAL A 89 -6.60 -10.73 -12.53
CA VAL A 89 -5.27 -10.86 -13.11
C VAL A 89 -4.31 -11.54 -12.13
N ARG A 90 -3.28 -12.20 -12.66
CA ARG A 90 -2.25 -12.88 -11.87
C ARG A 90 -0.85 -12.59 -12.39
N ALA A 91 0.15 -12.71 -11.52
CA ALA A 91 1.54 -12.53 -11.89
C ALA A 91 2.00 -13.61 -12.88
N VAL A 92 2.56 -13.15 -13.99
CA VAL A 92 3.06 -13.96 -15.10
C VAL A 92 4.40 -13.41 -15.55
N ILE A 93 5.23 -14.26 -16.13
CA ILE A 93 6.46 -13.85 -16.80
C ILE A 93 6.29 -14.10 -18.29
N GLY A 94 6.72 -13.15 -19.12
CA GLY A 94 6.62 -13.24 -20.58
C GLY A 94 6.42 -11.89 -21.25
N GLY A 95 5.98 -11.91 -22.51
CA GLY A 95 5.59 -10.73 -23.29
C GLY A 95 6.74 -9.82 -23.75
N GLU A 96 7.79 -9.67 -22.97
CA GLU A 96 8.91 -8.76 -23.26
C GLU A 96 10.22 -9.34 -22.71
N PHE A 97 11.00 -9.96 -23.61
CA PHE A 97 12.37 -10.42 -23.36
C PHE A 97 13.37 -9.33 -23.78
N SER A 98 14.44 -9.21 -23.02
CA SER A 98 15.51 -8.24 -23.26
C SER A 98 16.75 -8.95 -23.79
N GLU A 99 17.14 -8.66 -25.03
CA GLU A 99 18.35 -9.22 -25.66
C GLU A 99 19.66 -8.66 -25.05
N VAL A 100 19.58 -7.62 -24.22
CA VAL A 100 20.77 -6.96 -23.63
C VAL A 100 21.21 -7.63 -22.33
N ASP A 101 20.25 -7.92 -21.44
CA ASP A 101 20.48 -8.45 -20.09
C ASP A 101 19.77 -9.78 -19.85
N HIS A 102 19.15 -10.37 -20.88
CA HIS A 102 18.38 -11.62 -20.83
C HIS A 102 17.30 -11.66 -19.74
N THR A 103 16.81 -10.50 -19.31
CA THR A 103 15.68 -10.42 -18.39
C THR A 103 14.36 -10.53 -19.14
N THR A 104 13.33 -11.05 -18.46
CA THR A 104 11.97 -11.15 -19.00
C THR A 104 11.01 -10.38 -18.11
N LYS A 105 10.03 -9.70 -18.69
CA LYS A 105 9.02 -8.95 -17.94
C LYS A 105 8.19 -9.84 -17.00
N LEU A 106 8.06 -9.36 -15.77
CA LEU A 106 7.04 -9.79 -14.81
C LEU A 106 5.89 -8.78 -14.85
N PHE A 107 4.68 -9.23 -15.15
CA PHE A 107 3.47 -8.40 -15.21
C PHE A 107 2.26 -9.19 -14.73
N MET A 108 1.07 -8.59 -14.70
CA MET A 108 -0.17 -9.31 -14.40
C MET A 108 -1.15 -9.27 -15.55
N THR A 109 -1.78 -10.41 -15.83
CA THR A 109 -2.81 -10.54 -16.85
C THR A 109 -3.85 -11.59 -16.49
N GLY A 110 -5.03 -11.47 -17.10
CA GLY A 110 -6.07 -12.49 -17.10
C GLY A 110 -5.83 -13.58 -18.14
N ARG A 111 -4.88 -13.37 -19.07
CA ARG A 111 -4.54 -14.28 -20.17
C ARG A 111 -3.71 -15.49 -19.74
N GLY A 112 -3.64 -16.51 -20.60
CA GLY A 112 -2.97 -17.79 -20.35
C GLY A 112 -1.44 -17.76 -20.34
N ASP A 113 -0.83 -16.60 -20.08
CA ASP A 113 0.63 -16.45 -19.97
C ASP A 113 1.19 -17.30 -18.80
N PRO A 114 2.45 -17.77 -18.89
CA PRO A 114 3.06 -18.63 -17.87
C PRO A 114 3.12 -17.93 -16.50
N ARG A 115 2.53 -18.57 -15.49
CA ARG A 115 2.44 -18.01 -14.13
C ARG A 115 3.81 -17.94 -13.46
N ALA A 116 4.08 -16.85 -12.75
CA ALA A 116 5.21 -16.74 -11.84
C ALA A 116 4.86 -17.43 -10.51
N ILE A 117 5.74 -18.32 -10.05
CA ILE A 117 5.53 -19.16 -8.87
C ILE A 117 6.47 -18.72 -7.75
N PHE A 118 5.90 -18.46 -6.59
CA PHE A 118 6.57 -18.00 -5.38
C PHE A 118 6.29 -18.93 -4.22
N GLU A 119 7.24 -19.01 -3.30
CA GLU A 119 7.11 -19.71 -2.02
C GLU A 119 7.28 -18.70 -0.88
N PRO A 120 6.31 -18.59 0.04
CA PRO A 120 6.48 -17.81 1.25
C PRO A 120 7.54 -18.43 2.16
N THR A 121 8.46 -17.60 2.63
CA THR A 121 9.53 -18.00 3.56
C THR A 121 9.66 -16.98 4.69
N TYR A 122 10.14 -17.43 5.85
CA TYR A 122 10.48 -16.53 6.95
C TYR A 122 11.91 -16.01 6.79
N ALA A 123 12.12 -14.74 7.08
CA ALA A 123 13.43 -14.11 7.13
C ALA A 123 13.48 -13.04 8.23
N CYS A 124 14.67 -12.61 8.61
CA CYS A 124 14.81 -11.45 9.50
C CYS A 124 14.76 -10.17 8.68
N ASN A 125 14.06 -9.16 9.20
CA ASN A 125 14.02 -7.84 8.58
C ASN A 125 15.44 -7.23 8.59
N PRO A 126 15.96 -6.80 7.43
CA PRO A 126 17.29 -6.19 7.37
C PRO A 126 17.40 -4.86 8.14
N ASP A 127 16.29 -4.16 8.36
CA ASP A 127 16.24 -2.86 9.04
C ASP A 127 16.02 -2.98 10.56
N ASP A 128 15.34 -4.06 10.97
CA ASP A 128 15.22 -4.49 12.36
C ASP A 128 15.54 -5.99 12.44
N PRO A 129 16.80 -6.37 12.72
CA PRO A 129 17.22 -7.76 12.70
C PRO A 129 16.56 -8.60 13.79
N THR A 130 15.82 -8.00 14.73
CA THR A 130 15.04 -8.70 15.74
C THR A 130 13.62 -9.06 15.28
N GLU A 131 13.15 -8.41 14.21
CA GLU A 131 11.84 -8.63 13.63
C GLU A 131 11.88 -9.74 12.56
N THR A 132 10.95 -10.68 12.66
CA THR A 132 10.72 -11.69 11.61
C THR A 132 9.70 -11.17 10.59
N GLN A 133 9.97 -11.38 9.31
CA GLN A 133 9.09 -11.05 8.20
C GLN A 133 8.82 -12.25 7.29
N VAL A 134 7.80 -12.12 6.44
CA VAL A 134 7.46 -13.10 5.41
C VAL A 134 7.89 -12.58 4.04
N GLU A 135 8.73 -13.34 3.34
CA GLU A 135 9.23 -13.05 2.01
C GLU A 135 8.62 -13.99 0.97
N LEU A 136 8.25 -13.47 -0.20
CA LEU A 136 7.87 -14.27 -1.35
C LEU A 136 9.12 -14.58 -2.18
N ARG A 137 9.69 -15.77 -1.98
CA ARG A 137 10.82 -16.26 -2.74
C ARG A 137 10.37 -16.76 -4.10
N PHE A 138 10.95 -16.24 -5.18
CA PHE A 138 10.69 -16.76 -6.51
C PHE A 138 11.27 -18.17 -6.67
N ILE A 139 10.48 -19.09 -7.25
CA ILE A 139 10.87 -20.49 -7.46
C ILE A 139 11.07 -20.77 -8.94
N THR A 140 10.05 -20.49 -9.74
CA THR A 140 10.03 -20.76 -11.18
C THR A 140 8.89 -19.99 -11.84
N TRP A 141 8.79 -20.11 -13.15
CA TRP A 141 7.58 -19.78 -13.89
C TRP A 141 7.13 -21.00 -14.70
N GLN A 142 5.84 -21.04 -15.02
CA GLN A 142 5.20 -22.24 -15.56
C GLN A 142 5.95 -22.79 -16.79
N ASN A 143 6.24 -24.10 -16.77
CA ASN A 143 6.98 -24.84 -17.81
C ASN A 143 8.45 -24.45 -17.97
N GLN A 144 9.09 -23.83 -16.98
CA GLN A 144 10.48 -23.41 -17.04
C GLN A 144 11.30 -24.03 -15.90
N PRO A 145 12.63 -24.17 -16.06
CA PRO A 145 13.49 -24.64 -14.98
C PRO A 145 13.41 -23.73 -13.76
N ALA A 146 13.50 -24.31 -12.57
CA ALA A 146 13.55 -23.54 -11.34
C ALA A 146 14.85 -22.73 -11.22
N GLY A 147 14.77 -21.61 -10.50
CA GLY A 147 15.90 -20.72 -10.22
C GLY A 147 15.74 -19.34 -10.83
N GLY A 148 16.80 -18.53 -10.68
CA GLY A 148 16.76 -17.10 -10.98
C GLY A 148 16.18 -16.29 -9.83
N TYR A 149 15.87 -15.02 -10.09
CA TYR A 149 15.33 -14.10 -9.08
C TYR A 149 14.47 -13.01 -9.72
N ILE A 150 13.67 -12.33 -8.90
CA ILE A 150 12.97 -11.12 -9.30
C ILE A 150 13.88 -9.93 -9.07
N CYS A 151 13.92 -9.05 -10.07
CA CYS A 151 14.62 -7.78 -10.01
C CYS A 151 13.72 -6.66 -10.51
N VAL A 152 14.12 -5.43 -10.21
CA VAL A 152 13.47 -4.22 -10.70
C VAL A 152 14.45 -3.42 -11.53
N ARG A 153 13.98 -2.86 -12.64
CA ARG A 153 14.79 -2.16 -13.62
C ARG A 153 14.26 -0.76 -13.85
N HIS A 154 15.14 0.24 -13.85
CA HIS A 154 14.76 1.63 -14.09
C HIS A 154 13.93 1.78 -15.39
N ALA A 155 12.86 2.56 -15.31
CA ALA A 155 11.99 2.95 -16.42
C ALA A 155 12.13 4.45 -16.72
N PHE A 156 11.66 4.90 -17.89
CA PHE A 156 11.92 6.25 -18.41
C PHE A 156 11.30 7.39 -17.58
N ASP A 157 10.39 7.09 -16.67
CA ASP A 157 9.63 8.04 -15.84
C ASP A 157 10.12 8.09 -14.38
N GLY A 158 11.26 7.46 -14.07
CA GLY A 158 11.82 7.39 -12.72
C GLY A 158 11.20 6.28 -11.85
N SER A 159 10.29 5.48 -12.40
CA SER A 159 9.83 4.24 -11.77
C SER A 159 10.79 3.08 -12.07
N HIS A 160 10.54 1.91 -11.47
CA HIS A 160 11.20 0.67 -11.87
C HIS A 160 10.18 -0.42 -12.19
N GLU A 161 10.35 -1.08 -13.33
CA GLU A 161 9.52 -2.21 -13.75
C GLU A 161 10.07 -3.52 -13.18
N PHE A 162 9.19 -4.47 -12.88
CA PHE A 162 9.62 -5.79 -12.42
C PHE A 162 10.03 -6.69 -13.60
N ARG A 163 11.04 -7.51 -13.34
CA ARG A 163 11.65 -8.44 -14.28
C ARG A 163 12.01 -9.74 -13.56
N TYR A 164 12.07 -10.82 -14.33
CA TYR A 164 12.71 -12.07 -13.98
C TYR A 164 14.13 -12.09 -14.56
N TYR A 165 15.09 -12.48 -13.72
CA TYR A 165 16.48 -12.68 -14.08
C TYR A 165 16.83 -14.18 -14.03
N PRO A 166 17.23 -14.81 -15.15
CA PRO A 166 17.44 -16.25 -15.20
C PRO A 166 18.72 -16.72 -14.49
N PRO A 167 18.76 -17.98 -14.02
CA PRO A 167 19.94 -18.53 -13.37
C PRO A 167 21.13 -18.64 -14.35
N GLY A 168 22.34 -18.34 -13.87
CA GLY A 168 23.57 -18.44 -14.67
C GLY A 168 23.72 -17.38 -15.76
N ASN A 169 22.89 -16.33 -15.73
CA ASN A 169 23.04 -15.18 -16.60
C ASN A 169 24.04 -14.19 -16.01
N ASP A 170 25.04 -13.82 -16.80
CA ASP A 170 26.09 -12.87 -16.41
C ASP A 170 25.98 -11.54 -17.18
N LEU A 171 24.91 -11.37 -17.99
CA LEU A 171 24.70 -10.17 -18.78
C LEU A 171 24.02 -9.07 -17.96
N ILE A 172 24.50 -7.84 -18.12
CA ILE A 172 24.01 -6.67 -17.40
C ILE A 172 23.81 -5.52 -18.39
N ASP A 173 22.61 -4.96 -18.42
CA ASP A 173 22.38 -3.66 -19.04
C ASP A 173 22.85 -2.58 -18.05
N VAL A 174 24.07 -2.06 -18.27
CA VAL A 174 24.66 -1.02 -17.40
C VAL A 174 23.86 0.28 -17.38
N SER A 175 23.04 0.53 -18.40
CA SER A 175 22.19 1.73 -18.48
C SER A 175 20.86 1.54 -17.75
N ARG A 176 20.45 0.29 -17.55
CA ARG A 176 19.18 -0.11 -16.92
C ARG A 176 19.41 -1.38 -16.11
N GLU A 177 20.24 -1.27 -15.09
CA GLU A 177 20.59 -2.42 -14.24
C GLU A 177 19.32 -3.07 -13.68
N CYS A 178 19.27 -4.40 -13.68
CA CYS A 178 18.23 -5.13 -12.99
C CYS A 178 18.63 -5.37 -11.53
N ILE A 179 18.10 -4.55 -10.64
CA ILE A 179 18.42 -4.57 -9.22
C ILE A 179 17.68 -5.74 -8.58
N GLN A 180 18.40 -6.76 -8.10
CA GLN A 180 17.79 -7.86 -7.36
C GLN A 180 17.04 -7.33 -6.13
N VAL A 181 15.84 -7.85 -5.88
CA VAL A 181 15.02 -7.41 -4.75
C VAL A 181 14.39 -8.58 -4.01
N THR A 182 14.14 -8.34 -2.72
CA THR A 182 13.28 -9.17 -1.88
C THR A 182 11.86 -8.64 -1.92
N LEU A 183 10.88 -9.54 -2.04
CA LEU A 183 9.46 -9.20 -1.96
C LEU A 183 8.92 -9.57 -0.58
N VAL A 184 8.55 -8.59 0.22
CA VAL A 184 8.07 -8.80 1.58
C VAL A 184 6.56 -8.61 1.65
N VAL A 185 5.87 -9.58 2.23
CA VAL A 185 4.43 -9.53 2.47
C VAL A 185 4.15 -8.58 3.62
N ARG A 186 3.40 -7.50 3.34
CA ARG A 186 2.85 -6.60 4.35
C ARG A 186 1.34 -6.77 4.40
N PRO A 187 0.78 -7.33 5.49
CA PRO A 187 -0.66 -7.48 5.65
C PRO A 187 -1.36 -6.14 5.44
N SER A 188 -2.38 -6.14 4.60
CA SER A 188 -3.29 -5.00 4.48
C SER A 188 -4.41 -5.27 5.48
N GLY A 189 -4.33 -4.62 6.65
CA GLY A 189 -5.01 -5.05 7.86
C GLY A 189 -6.46 -5.53 7.65
N SER A 190 -6.72 -6.79 8.01
CA SER A 190 -8.01 -7.20 8.55
C SER A 190 -7.86 -7.17 10.06
N GLY A 191 -8.67 -6.35 10.74
CA GLY A 191 -8.83 -6.50 12.19
C GLY A 191 -9.40 -7.90 12.52
N PRO A 192 -9.31 -8.34 13.78
CA PRO A 192 -9.83 -9.64 14.19
C PRO A 192 -11.33 -9.75 13.87
N VAL A 193 -11.68 -10.70 13.01
CA VAL A 193 -13.07 -11.04 12.67
C VAL A 193 -13.65 -11.82 13.84
N THR A 194 -14.44 -11.15 14.67
CA THR A 194 -15.37 -11.84 15.57
C THR A 194 -16.42 -12.52 14.71
N SER A 195 -16.29 -13.83 14.57
CA SER A 195 -17.25 -14.72 13.93
C SER A 195 -18.64 -14.54 14.57
N THR A 196 -19.55 -13.90 13.84
CA THR A 196 -20.99 -14.01 14.13
C THR A 196 -21.66 -14.63 12.92
N THR A 197 -21.88 -15.94 13.03
CA THR A 197 -22.77 -16.71 12.16
C THR A 197 -24.15 -16.07 12.13
N GLY A 198 -24.58 -15.61 10.96
CA GLY A 198 -25.95 -15.14 10.70
C GLY A 198 -26.33 -15.49 9.27
N SER A 199 -27.13 -16.55 9.14
CA SER A 199 -27.54 -17.16 7.88
C SER A 199 -28.28 -16.21 6.94
N VAL A 200 -27.96 -16.33 5.66
CA VAL A 200 -28.65 -15.72 4.53
C VAL A 200 -30.07 -16.28 4.42
N SER A 201 -31.05 -15.41 4.19
CA SER A 201 -32.32 -15.80 3.56
C SER A 201 -32.78 -14.71 2.62
N SER A 202 -33.01 -15.15 1.39
CA SER A 202 -33.39 -14.42 0.19
C SER A 202 -34.90 -14.15 0.14
N SER A 203 -35.30 -12.94 -0.23
CA SER A 203 -36.55 -12.71 -0.96
C SER A 203 -36.51 -11.41 -1.76
N THR A 204 -36.92 -11.53 -3.01
CA THR A 204 -37.03 -10.55 -4.11
C THR A 204 -37.99 -9.38 -3.82
N PRO A 205 -37.90 -8.26 -4.57
CA PRO A 205 -38.60 -7.02 -4.26
C PRO A 205 -40.02 -7.01 -4.83
N THR A 206 -40.98 -6.49 -4.06
CA THR A 206 -42.30 -6.10 -4.57
C THR A 206 -42.52 -4.63 -4.25
N SER A 207 -42.81 -3.87 -5.30
CA SER A 207 -43.09 -2.44 -5.30
C SER A 207 -44.47 -2.13 -4.72
N THR A 208 -44.59 -1.05 -3.95
CA THR A 208 -45.78 -0.20 -3.86
C THR A 208 -45.40 1.14 -3.22
N PRO A 209 -46.07 2.25 -3.62
CA PRO A 209 -45.62 3.60 -3.31
C PRO A 209 -46.14 4.05 -1.94
N ILE A 210 -45.33 4.80 -1.18
CA ILE A 210 -45.79 5.46 0.03
C ILE A 210 -45.41 6.94 -0.03
N THR A 211 -46.49 7.73 0.02
CA THR A 211 -46.58 9.18 0.05
C THR A 211 -45.83 9.80 1.24
N SER A 212 -45.26 10.96 0.96
CA SER A 212 -44.60 11.91 1.84
C SER A 212 -45.38 12.25 3.11
N SER A 213 -44.69 12.28 4.25
CA SER A 213 -44.54 13.45 5.14
C SER A 213 -44.27 13.02 6.58
N THR A 214 -43.06 13.32 7.07
CA THR A 214 -42.82 13.64 8.48
C THR A 214 -41.62 14.55 8.57
N THR A 215 -41.89 15.76 9.03
CA THR A 215 -40.99 16.80 9.47
C THR A 215 -40.18 16.33 10.68
N SER A 216 -38.86 16.31 10.56
CA SER A 216 -37.95 16.38 11.70
C SER A 216 -36.86 17.39 11.40
N THR A 217 -36.82 18.43 12.22
CA THR A 217 -35.85 19.54 12.22
C THR A 217 -34.42 19.02 12.32
N ALA A 218 -33.64 19.22 11.25
CA ALA A 218 -32.20 19.05 11.25
C ALA A 218 -31.53 20.23 11.98
N PRO A 219 -30.46 20.00 12.76
CA PRO A 219 -29.65 21.09 13.29
C PRO A 219 -28.95 21.81 12.13
N THR A 220 -29.05 23.13 12.14
CA THR A 220 -28.42 24.02 11.16
C THR A 220 -26.91 24.01 11.36
N SER A 221 -26.17 23.33 10.47
CA SER A 221 -24.72 23.51 10.33
C SER A 221 -24.45 24.57 9.26
N THR A 222 -23.63 25.57 9.61
CA THR A 222 -23.25 26.71 8.76
C THR A 222 -22.04 26.41 7.88
N GLY A 223 -21.84 25.15 7.47
CA GLY A 223 -20.79 24.76 6.52
C GLY A 223 -21.39 24.52 5.14
N THR A 224 -20.72 25.00 4.09
CA THR A 224 -21.10 24.79 2.68
C THR A 224 -21.47 23.32 2.44
N PRO A 225 -22.75 22.99 2.18
CA PRO A 225 -23.16 21.62 1.94
C PRO A 225 -22.47 21.08 0.69
N GLY A 226 -21.72 19.99 0.85
CA GLY A 226 -21.13 19.24 -0.26
C GLY A 226 -19.67 19.56 -0.61
N ALA A 227 -18.88 20.19 0.27
CA ALA A 227 -17.45 20.39 -0.02
C ALA A 227 -16.51 19.39 0.70
N PHE A 228 -16.94 18.82 1.82
CA PHE A 228 -16.26 17.76 2.57
C PHE A 228 -17.28 17.02 3.46
N ALA A 229 -16.92 15.84 3.96
CA ALA A 229 -17.79 15.06 4.82
C ALA A 229 -17.58 15.45 6.30
N ASP A 230 -18.65 15.75 7.03
CA ASP A 230 -18.55 16.09 8.45
C ASP A 230 -18.41 14.83 9.31
N MET A 231 -17.21 14.64 9.88
CA MET A 231 -16.87 13.49 10.72
C MET A 231 -16.86 13.83 12.21
N THR A 232 -17.26 15.04 12.61
CA THR A 232 -17.28 15.46 14.01
C THR A 232 -18.16 14.57 14.91
N PRO A 233 -19.29 13.97 14.44
CA PRO A 233 -20.03 13.00 15.24
C PRO A 233 -19.26 11.71 15.55
N LEU A 234 -18.21 11.41 14.77
CA LEU A 234 -17.30 10.29 14.99
C LEU A 234 -16.05 10.70 15.78
N GLY A 235 -15.97 11.94 16.23
CA GLY A 235 -14.82 12.48 16.95
C GLY A 235 -13.64 12.80 16.04
N PHE A 236 -13.87 13.15 14.78
CA PHE A 236 -12.84 13.60 13.85
C PHE A 236 -13.17 14.97 13.27
N ARG A 237 -12.21 15.89 13.28
CA ARG A 237 -12.34 17.18 12.61
C ARG A 237 -11.65 17.17 11.26
N PHE A 238 -12.26 17.77 10.26
CA PHE A 238 -11.66 18.00 8.96
C PHE A 238 -10.65 19.14 9.02
N LEU A 239 -9.43 18.90 8.58
CA LEU A 239 -8.35 19.88 8.56
C LEU A 239 -8.19 20.58 7.20
N GLY A 240 -8.71 19.97 6.13
CA GLY A 240 -8.65 20.51 4.78
C GLY A 240 -8.08 19.54 3.75
N CYS A 241 -7.88 20.03 2.53
CA CYS A 241 -7.25 19.29 1.44
C CYS A 241 -5.74 19.46 1.52
N ALA A 242 -5.03 18.41 1.90
CA ALA A 242 -3.58 18.40 1.95
C ALA A 242 -2.99 17.94 0.61
N PRO A 243 -1.98 18.64 0.04
CA PRO A 243 -1.35 18.24 -1.20
C PRO A 243 -0.46 17.02 -0.98
N GLU A 244 -0.54 16.06 -1.89
CA GLU A 244 0.48 15.05 -2.11
C GLU A 244 1.41 15.58 -3.22
N GLU A 245 2.73 15.46 -3.06
CA GLU A 245 3.65 16.01 -4.05
C GLU A 245 3.94 14.99 -5.14
N ARG A 246 3.73 15.45 -6.36
CA ARG A 246 4.03 14.71 -7.57
C ARG A 246 5.53 14.68 -7.92
N ARG A 247 6.33 15.58 -7.33
CA ARG A 247 7.78 15.66 -7.55
C ARG A 247 8.51 14.97 -6.40
N VAL A 248 9.19 13.89 -6.74
CA VAL A 248 10.17 13.22 -5.89
C VAL A 248 11.27 14.22 -5.56
N VAL A 249 11.19 14.85 -4.39
CA VAL A 249 12.36 15.47 -3.77
C VAL A 249 13.09 14.35 -3.01
N PRO A 250 14.38 14.11 -3.24
CA PRO A 250 15.10 12.95 -2.66
C PRO A 250 15.06 12.86 -1.13
N SER A 251 14.72 13.94 -0.43
CA SER A 251 14.63 14.01 1.02
C SER A 251 13.30 13.57 1.61
N ASP A 252 12.24 13.45 0.81
CA ASP A 252 10.86 13.20 1.27
C ASP A 252 10.25 11.97 0.58
N PHE A 253 10.86 10.79 0.71
CA PHE A 253 10.30 9.56 0.12
C PHE A 253 9.90 8.51 1.18
N PRO A 254 8.68 7.94 1.13
CA PRO A 254 7.60 8.23 0.19
C PRO A 254 6.92 9.56 0.56
N GLY A 255 6.79 10.46 -0.42
CA GLY A 255 6.34 11.85 -0.25
C GLY A 255 4.85 11.99 0.05
N ARG A 256 4.41 11.29 1.10
CA ARG A 256 3.04 11.16 1.56
C ARG A 256 2.75 12.12 2.70
N THR A 257 1.54 12.68 2.69
CA THR A 257 1.03 13.48 3.81
C THR A 257 0.90 12.59 5.04
N LEU A 258 0.39 11.36 4.90
CA LEU A 258 0.28 10.36 5.96
C LEU A 258 1.06 9.08 5.58
N PRO A 259 2.24 8.82 6.19
CA PRO A 259 3.14 7.77 5.71
C PRO A 259 3.03 6.41 6.44
N SER A 260 2.16 6.24 7.44
CA SER A 260 2.22 5.07 8.33
C SER A 260 1.44 3.85 7.81
N VAL A 261 0.11 3.87 7.88
CA VAL A 261 -0.74 2.72 7.53
C VAL A 261 -1.74 3.14 6.47
N VAL A 262 -2.10 2.19 5.62
CA VAL A 262 -3.03 2.43 4.52
C VAL A 262 -3.94 1.23 4.32
N TRP A 263 -5.18 1.54 3.96
CA TRP A 263 -6.25 0.59 3.65
C TRP A 263 -6.96 1.08 2.38
N SER A 264 -7.38 0.16 1.52
CA SER A 264 -8.17 0.50 0.34
C SER A 264 -9.39 -0.40 0.24
N SER A 265 -10.50 0.16 -0.21
CA SER A 265 -11.77 -0.56 -0.32
C SER A 265 -12.61 -0.09 -1.51
N GLY A 266 -13.19 -1.02 -2.25
CA GLY A 266 -14.20 -0.74 -3.27
C GLY A 266 -15.51 -0.18 -2.71
N THR A 267 -15.67 -0.17 -1.38
CA THR A 267 -16.80 0.39 -0.66
C THR A 267 -16.35 1.39 0.42
N LEU A 268 -15.26 2.13 0.17
CA LEU A 268 -14.72 3.10 1.10
C LEU A 268 -15.70 4.24 1.38
N THR A 269 -15.83 4.62 2.65
CA THR A 269 -16.45 5.87 3.10
C THR A 269 -15.47 6.62 4.02
N ASN A 270 -15.65 7.93 4.20
CA ASN A 270 -14.82 8.69 5.15
C ASN A 270 -14.95 8.09 6.56
N ALA A 271 -16.18 7.77 6.99
CA ALA A 271 -16.46 7.17 8.30
C ALA A 271 -15.73 5.83 8.52
N ALA A 272 -15.67 4.99 7.47
CA ALA A 272 -14.93 3.73 7.53
C ALA A 272 -13.43 3.98 7.67
N CYS A 273 -12.89 4.99 6.97
CA CYS A 273 -11.48 5.35 7.09
C CYS A 273 -11.13 5.87 8.49
N MET A 274 -11.93 6.78 9.05
CA MET A 274 -11.73 7.31 10.40
C MET A 274 -11.74 6.19 11.45
N SER A 275 -12.70 5.27 11.32
CA SER A 275 -12.81 4.11 12.20
C SER A 275 -11.59 3.19 12.08
N PHE A 276 -11.13 2.91 10.85
CA PHE A 276 -9.95 2.10 10.59
C PHE A 276 -8.70 2.70 11.25
N CYS A 277 -8.40 3.98 11.01
CA CYS A 277 -7.22 4.64 11.58
C CYS A 277 -7.29 4.73 13.10
N SER A 278 -8.46 5.06 13.67
CA SER A 278 -8.66 5.11 15.12
C SER A 278 -8.42 3.75 15.78
N ASN A 279 -8.93 2.66 15.18
CA ASN A 279 -8.76 1.30 15.67
C ASN A 279 -7.30 0.83 15.55
N ALA A 280 -6.57 1.31 14.55
CA ALA A 280 -5.14 1.08 14.39
C ALA A 280 -4.26 1.99 15.28
N GLY A 281 -4.86 2.84 16.13
CA GLY A 281 -4.15 3.68 17.09
C GLY A 281 -3.55 4.97 16.51
N TYR A 282 -4.02 5.41 15.35
CA TYR A 282 -3.56 6.64 14.70
C TYR A 282 -4.47 7.83 14.98
N ILE A 283 -3.87 9.01 15.14
CA ILE A 283 -4.60 10.26 15.38
C ILE A 283 -4.97 11.02 14.11
N TYR A 284 -4.27 10.80 13.00
CA TYR A 284 -4.62 11.35 11.70
C TYR A 284 -5.14 10.26 10.77
N ALA A 285 -6.13 10.63 9.99
CA ALA A 285 -6.74 9.80 8.97
C ALA A 285 -7.01 10.66 7.73
N GLY A 286 -6.87 10.09 6.54
CA GLY A 286 -7.20 10.82 5.33
C GLY A 286 -7.57 9.91 4.19
N THR A 287 -8.44 10.38 3.31
CA THR A 287 -8.90 9.60 2.16
C THR A 287 -8.34 10.17 0.86
N GLU A 288 -7.93 9.29 -0.05
CA GLU A 288 -7.41 9.63 -1.38
C GLU A 288 -8.03 8.74 -2.46
N TRP A 289 -8.09 9.25 -3.70
CA TRP A 289 -8.37 8.47 -4.90
C TRP A 289 -9.67 7.64 -4.84
N SER A 290 -10.73 8.19 -4.23
CA SER A 290 -12.04 7.56 -4.01
C SER A 290 -12.08 6.36 -3.07
N ARG A 291 -10.99 5.61 -2.93
CA ARG A 291 -10.99 4.27 -2.35
C ARG A 291 -9.89 4.03 -1.32
N GLU A 292 -8.97 4.96 -1.14
CA GLU A 292 -7.81 4.82 -0.25
C GLU A 292 -8.02 5.55 1.06
N CYS A 293 -7.52 4.97 2.13
CA CYS A 293 -7.53 5.47 3.49
C CYS A 293 -6.11 5.40 4.04
N TRP A 294 -5.60 6.51 4.53
CA TRP A 294 -4.24 6.69 5.01
C TRP A 294 -4.27 7.12 6.47
N CYS A 295 -3.34 6.61 7.27
CA CYS A 295 -3.27 6.85 8.71
C CYS A 295 -1.84 7.22 9.10
N ALA A 296 -1.69 8.13 10.06
CA ALA A 296 -0.41 8.40 10.73
C ALA A 296 -0.61 9.10 12.07
N ASN A 297 0.48 9.26 12.84
CA ASN A 297 0.48 10.06 14.08
C ASN A 297 1.03 11.47 13.88
N SER A 298 1.42 11.80 12.65
CA SER A 298 1.82 13.13 12.21
C SER A 298 1.59 13.22 10.71
N TYR A 299 1.32 14.42 10.20
CA TYR A 299 1.34 14.67 8.76
C TYR A 299 2.55 15.53 8.37
N ALA A 300 3.00 15.40 7.12
CA ALA A 300 4.20 16.08 6.63
C ALA A 300 4.07 17.61 6.73
N ALA A 301 5.03 18.26 7.39
CA ALA A 301 5.00 19.71 7.62
C ALA A 301 5.03 20.53 6.32
N THR A 302 5.64 19.99 5.26
CA THR A 302 5.67 20.56 3.91
C THR A 302 4.32 20.45 3.18
N ARG A 303 3.35 19.72 3.74
CA ARG A 303 2.04 19.37 3.14
C ARG A 303 0.88 19.81 4.03
N GLN A 304 0.96 21.05 4.51
CA GLN A 304 -0.12 21.61 5.31
C GLN A 304 -1.44 21.55 4.52
N PRO A 305 -2.55 21.16 5.18
CA PRO A 305 -3.85 21.19 4.55
C PRO A 305 -4.19 22.63 4.15
N ALA A 306 -4.62 22.81 2.90
CA ALA A 306 -5.07 24.09 2.40
C ALA A 306 -6.52 24.33 2.84
N THR A 307 -6.77 25.51 3.39
CA THR A 307 -8.05 25.89 4.03
C THR A 307 -8.78 27.01 3.27
N THR A 308 -8.60 27.09 1.95
CA THR A 308 -9.32 28.04 1.09
C THR A 308 -10.50 27.36 0.42
N VAL A 309 -11.57 28.09 0.07
CA VAL A 309 -12.69 27.48 -0.67
C VAL A 309 -12.22 26.85 -1.99
N ALA A 310 -11.20 27.43 -2.62
CA ALA A 310 -10.61 26.91 -3.85
C ALA A 310 -9.86 25.57 -3.64
N SER A 311 -9.28 25.31 -2.46
CA SER A 311 -8.53 24.07 -2.23
C SER A 311 -9.43 22.84 -2.16
N LEU A 312 -10.70 23.00 -1.77
CA LEU A 312 -11.70 21.93 -1.74
C LEU A 312 -11.93 21.31 -3.12
N ALA A 313 -11.74 22.07 -4.20
CA ALA A 313 -11.87 21.58 -5.57
C ALA A 313 -10.83 20.50 -5.92
N ASN A 314 -9.75 20.39 -5.13
CA ASN A 314 -8.75 19.35 -5.32
C ASN A 314 -9.13 18.01 -4.65
N CYS A 315 -10.01 18.02 -3.63
CA CYS A 315 -10.56 16.80 -3.05
C CYS A 315 -11.96 16.52 -3.58
N ASN A 316 -12.07 16.30 -4.89
CA ASN A 316 -13.35 16.19 -5.58
C ASN A 316 -13.68 14.77 -6.07
N PHE A 317 -12.96 13.75 -5.61
CA PHE A 317 -13.19 12.37 -6.01
C PHE A 317 -14.26 11.75 -5.13
N VAL A 318 -15.34 11.28 -5.74
CA VAL A 318 -16.45 10.65 -5.01
C VAL A 318 -15.99 9.37 -4.33
N CYS A 319 -16.37 9.15 -3.08
CA CYS A 319 -16.05 7.93 -2.34
C CYS A 319 -16.65 6.68 -3.02
N SER A 320 -15.89 5.59 -3.08
CA SER A 320 -16.31 4.35 -3.73
C SER A 320 -17.52 3.68 -3.05
N GLY A 321 -17.69 3.87 -1.75
CA GLY A 321 -18.81 3.36 -0.94
C GLY A 321 -19.88 4.39 -0.57
N ALA A 322 -19.69 5.67 -0.89
CA ALA A 322 -20.62 6.75 -0.53
C ALA A 322 -20.68 7.83 -1.61
N ALA A 323 -21.66 7.71 -2.53
CA ALA A 323 -21.79 8.62 -3.68
C ALA A 323 -22.07 10.10 -3.31
N GLY A 324 -22.43 10.39 -2.06
CA GLY A 324 -22.67 11.74 -1.54
C GLY A 324 -21.46 12.35 -0.81
N GLU A 325 -20.33 11.65 -0.75
CA GLU A 325 -19.12 12.09 -0.05
C GLU A 325 -17.94 12.16 -1.01
N TYR A 326 -16.98 13.04 -0.70
CA TYR A 326 -15.69 13.10 -1.39
C TYR A 326 -14.59 12.43 -0.55
N CYS A 327 -13.73 11.68 -1.21
CA CYS A 327 -12.64 10.90 -0.64
C CYS A 327 -11.31 11.27 -1.35
N GLY A 328 -10.85 12.50 -1.13
CA GLY A 328 -9.62 13.05 -1.71
C GLY A 328 -9.71 13.37 -3.20
N GLY A 329 -8.57 13.34 -3.89
CA GLY A 329 -8.43 13.61 -5.32
C GLY A 329 -7.09 13.15 -5.90
N ASP A 330 -6.73 13.64 -7.09
CA ASP A 330 -5.46 13.32 -7.76
C ASP A 330 -4.28 13.99 -7.04
N ALA A 331 -3.59 13.23 -6.19
CA ALA A 331 -2.52 13.74 -5.32
C ALA A 331 -3.03 14.80 -4.32
N TRP A 332 -4.23 14.60 -3.78
CA TRP A 332 -4.79 15.43 -2.71
C TRP A 332 -5.56 14.59 -1.69
N LEU A 333 -5.17 14.74 -0.43
CA LEU A 333 -5.72 14.00 0.69
C LEU A 333 -6.78 14.83 1.41
N SER A 334 -8.00 14.30 1.55
CA SER A 334 -8.97 14.84 2.50
C SER A 334 -8.51 14.47 3.91
N LEU A 335 -7.90 15.41 4.63
CA LEU A 335 -7.22 15.16 5.91
C LEU A 335 -8.12 15.44 7.11
N TYR A 336 -8.16 14.50 8.04
CA TYR A 336 -8.90 14.55 9.29
C TYR A 336 -8.00 14.23 10.48
N GLU A 337 -8.39 14.75 11.64
CA GLU A 337 -7.70 14.55 12.90
C GLU A 337 -8.68 14.13 13.98
N LYS A 338 -8.28 13.15 14.79
CA LYS A 338 -9.04 12.68 15.94
C LYS A 338 -9.09 13.78 17.01
N CYS A 339 -10.30 14.12 17.43
CA CYS A 339 -10.55 15.08 18.50
C CYS A 339 -10.19 14.49 19.87
N GLU A 340 -9.77 15.36 20.78
CA GLU A 340 -9.54 14.97 22.18
C GLU A 340 -10.86 14.63 22.88
N VAL A 341 -10.83 13.61 23.74
CA VAL A 341 -12.02 13.17 24.48
C VAL A 341 -12.46 14.29 25.45
N GLY A 342 -13.66 14.82 25.22
CA GLY A 342 -14.21 15.93 26.02
C GLY A 342 -13.71 17.31 25.60
N GLY A 343 -12.91 17.42 24.54
CA GLY A 343 -12.47 18.67 23.93
C GLY A 343 -13.39 19.14 22.78
N PRO A 344 -13.17 20.35 22.24
CA PRO A 344 -13.88 20.82 21.06
C PRO A 344 -13.51 19.99 19.82
N CYS A 345 -14.52 19.71 18.98
CA CYS A 345 -14.37 18.95 17.75
C CYS A 345 -15.05 19.71 16.61
N GLU A 346 -14.32 20.66 16.02
CA GLU A 346 -14.83 21.56 14.99
C GLU A 346 -13.99 21.43 13.72
N ASN A 347 -14.66 21.37 12.58
CA ASN A 347 -14.02 21.39 11.27
C ASN A 347 -13.37 22.75 11.02
N VAL A 348 -12.31 22.75 10.21
CA VAL A 348 -11.68 24.01 9.79
C VAL A 348 -12.66 24.91 9.04
N VAL A 349 -12.59 26.21 9.29
CA VAL A 349 -13.37 27.21 8.55
C VAL A 349 -12.60 27.60 7.29
N PHE A 350 -13.25 27.47 6.13
CA PHE A 350 -12.67 27.86 4.85
C PHE A 350 -12.93 29.34 4.58
N THR A 351 -11.86 30.08 4.27
CA THR A 351 -11.90 31.52 3.96
C THR A 351 -11.52 31.81 2.53
#